data_AF-W4LN98-F1
#
_entry.id   AF-W4LN98-F1
#
_cell.length_a   1.000
_cell.length_b   1.000
_cell.length_c   1.000
_cell.angle_alpha   90.00
_cell.angle_beta   90.00
_cell.angle_gamma   90.00
#
_symmetry.space_group_name_H-M   'P 1'
#
loop_
_entity.id
_entity.type
_entity.pdbx_description
1 polymer ?
#
loop_
_entity_poly.entity_id
_entity_poly.type
_entity_poly.pdbx_seq_one_letter_code
_entity_poly.pdbx_strand_id
1 'polypeptide(L)'
;MTTRLKTLGTRVLYLVSDRAKPLIKLGKTGLGCLSVPDLFHLIRELVKGYGPAICLRLRQARQALKAARERLEKCRADDPKGKPSLQAQVAVEACQKEVEHWEDIRHRYRGHLMRLSLIVHPWRIEDSMPQDSQEVQQHLEGQIEAFEDFIETTGLPQKKQVLEKVQKQLGDVSALVDLWWQEVRQNAQSQVALTPMWTEWMDTLLLPLMYWQEQASHTREPRRKAEILKALKATQAAFEAHTLTQYLSSDVLEGWKQWAMEHVRAFQRASSAVEGRNGYLSQMQHNHRGLPKRRYQVWSALHNFDCHAADGSTPASRFFRHEFPDLFETVLAQIDELPRPRERRQVKVLSV
;
A
#
# COMPACT_ATOMS: atom_id res chain seq x y z
N MET A 1 5.48 17.59 -22.59
CA MET A 1 6.11 16.52 -21.78
C MET A 1 6.47 15.33 -22.67
N THR A 2 5.56 14.92 -23.56
CA THR A 2 5.75 13.92 -24.61
C THR A 2 7.02 14.11 -25.45
N THR A 3 7.37 15.33 -25.85
CA THR A 3 8.62 15.61 -26.58
C THR A 3 9.86 15.25 -25.77
N ARG A 4 9.88 15.52 -24.46
CA ARG A 4 11.02 15.18 -23.58
C ARG A 4 11.14 13.68 -23.36
N LEU A 5 10.01 12.96 -23.21
CA LEU A 5 10.00 11.51 -23.10
C LEU A 5 10.52 10.84 -24.38
N LYS A 6 10.12 11.34 -25.55
CA LYS A 6 10.66 10.92 -26.85
C LYS A 6 12.18 11.14 -26.93
N THR A 7 12.67 12.30 -26.50
CA THR A 7 14.12 12.58 -26.45
C THR A 7 14.86 11.59 -25.54
N LEU A 8 14.24 11.18 -24.43
CA LEU A 8 14.81 10.20 -23.50
C LEU A 8 14.65 8.74 -23.96
N GLY A 9 13.96 8.48 -25.09
CA GLY A 9 13.67 7.12 -25.54
C GLY A 9 12.78 6.32 -24.58
N THR A 10 11.99 7.00 -23.75
CA THR A 10 11.14 6.35 -22.74
C THR A 10 9.66 6.62 -23.00
N ARG A 11 8.79 5.71 -22.54
CA ARG A 11 7.34 5.91 -22.48
C ARG A 11 6.83 5.61 -21.08
N VAL A 12 5.72 6.25 -20.70
CA VAL A 12 5.01 5.97 -19.45
C VAL A 12 3.86 5.02 -19.77
N LEU A 13 3.86 3.83 -19.17
CA LEU A 13 2.79 2.84 -19.37
C LEU A 13 1.47 3.32 -18.76
N TYR A 14 1.49 3.76 -17.51
CA TYR A 14 0.34 4.29 -16.78
C TYR A 14 0.79 5.16 -15.61
N LEU A 15 -0.16 5.90 -15.04
CA LEU A 15 0.05 6.80 -13.90
C LEU A 15 -0.89 6.41 -12.75
N VAL A 16 -0.33 5.88 -11.66
CA VAL A 16 -1.04 5.64 -10.39
C VAL A 16 -1.05 6.92 -9.57
N SER A 17 -2.21 7.34 -9.07
CA SER A 17 -2.31 8.58 -8.27
C SER A 17 -3.52 8.61 -7.34
N ASP A 18 -3.53 9.56 -6.41
CA ASP A 18 -4.67 9.90 -5.55
C ASP A 18 -5.87 10.52 -6.30
N ARG A 19 -5.80 10.59 -7.64
CA ARG A 19 -6.83 11.11 -8.54
C ARG A 19 -7.12 12.60 -8.37
N ALA A 20 -6.14 13.39 -7.90
CA ALA A 20 -6.22 14.85 -8.03
C ALA A 20 -6.45 15.25 -9.50
N LYS A 21 -7.37 16.20 -9.77
CA LYS A 21 -7.73 16.62 -11.14
C LYS A 21 -6.50 16.94 -12.03
N PRO A 22 -5.45 17.63 -11.55
CA PRO A 22 -4.25 17.87 -12.34
C PRO A 22 -3.48 16.59 -12.70
N LEU A 23 -3.46 15.57 -11.82
CA LEU A 23 -2.79 14.30 -12.07
C LEU A 23 -3.55 13.44 -13.08
N ILE A 24 -4.89 13.43 -13.02
CA ILE A 24 -5.71 12.80 -14.06
C ILE A 24 -5.44 13.46 -15.42
N LYS A 25 -5.43 14.80 -15.46
CA LYS A 25 -5.11 15.55 -16.68
C LYS A 25 -3.69 15.25 -17.16
N LEU A 26 -2.72 15.17 -16.25
CA LEU A 26 -1.35 14.81 -16.57
C LEU A 26 -1.27 13.43 -17.22
N GLY A 27 -1.90 12.40 -16.64
CA GLY A 27 -1.93 11.06 -17.21
C GLY A 27 -2.58 11.05 -18.61
N LYS A 28 -3.84 11.49 -18.69
CA LYS A 28 -4.64 11.40 -19.92
C LYS A 28 -4.15 12.30 -21.06
N THR A 29 -3.77 13.54 -20.76
CA THR A 29 -3.45 14.55 -21.79
C THR A 29 -1.96 14.90 -21.85
N GLY A 30 -1.25 14.87 -20.72
CA GLY A 30 0.16 15.25 -20.66
C GLY A 30 1.11 14.12 -21.06
N LEU A 31 0.83 12.91 -20.58
CA LEU A 31 1.61 11.69 -20.80
C LEU A 31 0.97 10.78 -21.85
N GLY A 32 -0.35 10.87 -22.04
CA GLY A 32 -1.09 10.03 -22.99
C GLY A 32 -1.19 8.57 -22.53
N CYS A 33 -1.24 8.35 -21.21
CA CYS A 33 -1.28 7.02 -20.61
C CYS A 33 -2.53 6.81 -19.73
N LEU A 34 -2.76 5.55 -19.33
CA LEU A 34 -3.85 5.21 -18.42
C LEU A 34 -3.64 5.91 -17.06
N SER A 35 -4.69 6.56 -16.54
CA SER A 35 -4.68 7.17 -15.22
C SER A 35 -5.39 6.27 -14.22
N VAL A 36 -4.62 5.55 -13.42
CA VAL A 36 -5.09 4.53 -12.50
C VAL A 36 -5.28 5.13 -11.10
N PRO A 37 -6.44 4.94 -10.45
CA PRO A 37 -6.62 5.29 -9.06
C PRO A 37 -5.73 4.44 -8.17
N ASP A 38 -5.07 5.09 -7.22
CA ASP A 38 -4.26 4.40 -6.24
C ASP A 38 -5.14 3.58 -5.29
N LEU A 39 -4.93 2.25 -5.28
CA LEU A 39 -5.68 1.33 -4.43
C LEU A 39 -5.56 1.64 -2.94
N PHE A 40 -4.39 2.13 -2.49
CA PHE A 40 -4.24 2.56 -1.11
C PHE A 40 -5.17 3.73 -0.79
N HIS A 41 -5.27 4.71 -1.69
CA HIS A 41 -6.18 5.85 -1.50
C HIS A 41 -7.64 5.42 -1.55
N LEU A 42 -8.00 4.52 -2.46
CA LEU A 42 -9.34 3.93 -2.54
C LEU A 42 -9.73 3.26 -1.22
N ILE A 43 -8.89 2.36 -0.70
CA ILE A 43 -9.11 1.71 0.60
C ILE A 43 -9.11 2.73 1.74
N ARG A 44 -8.27 3.76 1.67
CA ARG A 44 -8.18 4.83 2.67
C ARG A 44 -9.45 5.68 2.73
N GLU A 45 -10.20 5.84 1.65
CA GLU A 45 -11.51 6.49 1.67
C GLU A 45 -12.49 5.71 2.58
N LEU A 46 -12.53 4.38 2.46
CA LEU A 46 -13.31 3.52 3.36
C LEU A 46 -12.80 3.62 4.81
N VAL A 47 -11.48 3.64 5.00
CA VAL A 47 -10.86 3.80 6.33
C VAL A 47 -11.26 5.12 6.99
N LYS A 48 -11.23 6.23 6.26
CA LYS A 48 -11.69 7.53 6.76
C LYS A 48 -13.19 7.55 7.00
N GLY A 49 -13.95 6.85 6.16
CA GLY A 49 -15.40 6.69 6.28
C GLY A 49 -15.81 6.00 7.58
N TYR A 50 -15.28 4.80 7.84
CA TYR A 50 -15.88 3.90 8.84
C TYR A 50 -14.96 3.62 10.03
N GLY A 51 -13.64 3.71 9.83
CA GLY A 51 -12.64 3.44 10.88
C GLY A 51 -12.87 4.22 12.18
N PRO A 52 -13.09 5.55 12.14
CA PRO A 52 -13.32 6.34 13.36
C PRO A 52 -14.52 5.88 14.18
N ALA A 53 -15.64 5.54 13.53
CA ALA A 53 -16.86 5.11 14.21
C ALA A 53 -16.64 3.76 14.93
N ILE A 54 -16.03 2.79 14.25
CA ILE A 54 -15.70 1.48 14.81
C ILE A 54 -14.73 1.62 15.99
N CYS A 55 -13.65 2.40 15.81
CA CYS A 55 -12.65 2.61 16.86
C CYS A 55 -13.23 3.33 18.09
N LEU A 56 -14.13 4.30 17.88
CA LEU A 56 -14.78 5.01 18.97
C LEU A 56 -15.69 4.07 19.78
N ARG A 57 -16.55 3.30 19.10
CA ARG A 57 -17.46 2.35 19.73
C ARG A 57 -16.73 1.28 20.53
N LEU A 58 -15.69 0.67 19.94
CA LEU A 58 -14.85 -0.30 20.66
C LEU A 58 -14.16 0.31 21.88
N ARG A 59 -13.69 1.56 21.78
CA ARG A 59 -13.09 2.27 22.93
C ARG A 59 -14.13 2.50 24.04
N GLN A 60 -15.32 2.95 23.68
CA GLN A 60 -16.43 3.16 24.62
C GLN A 60 -16.84 1.85 25.31
N ALA A 61 -17.00 0.76 24.55
CA ALA A 61 -17.31 -0.55 25.10
C ALA A 61 -16.25 -1.03 26.11
N ARG A 62 -14.96 -0.87 25.78
CA ARG A 62 -13.86 -1.22 26.69
C ARG A 62 -13.81 -0.34 27.95
N GLN A 63 -14.11 0.95 27.82
CA GLN A 63 -14.21 1.85 28.98
C GLN A 63 -15.39 1.48 29.88
N ALA A 64 -16.55 1.16 29.29
CA ALA A 64 -17.72 0.70 30.03
C ALA A 64 -17.45 -0.62 30.76
N LEU A 65 -16.80 -1.59 30.10
CA LEU A 65 -16.39 -2.85 30.72
C LEU A 65 -15.42 -2.62 31.89
N LYS A 66 -14.45 -1.70 31.74
CA LYS A 66 -13.54 -1.34 32.83
C LYS A 66 -14.31 -0.77 34.03
N ALA A 67 -15.21 0.19 33.79
CA ALA A 67 -16.01 0.80 34.85
C ALA A 67 -16.97 -0.22 35.52
N ALA A 68 -17.55 -1.14 34.75
CA ALA A 68 -18.41 -2.20 35.27
C ALA A 68 -17.64 -3.17 36.18
N ARG A 69 -16.41 -3.54 35.78
CA ARG A 69 -15.52 -4.37 36.61
C ARG A 69 -15.13 -3.66 37.91
N GLU A 70 -14.75 -2.38 37.84
CA GLU A 70 -14.45 -1.59 39.05
C GLU A 70 -15.65 -1.48 39.99
N ARG A 71 -16.87 -1.35 39.45
CA ARG A 71 -18.10 -1.35 40.26
C ARG A 71 -18.38 -2.72 40.89
N LEU A 72 -18.16 -3.81 40.16
CA LEU A 72 -18.31 -5.17 40.69
C LEU A 72 -17.35 -5.42 41.85
N GLU A 73 -16.09 -5.01 41.74
CA GLU A 73 -15.11 -5.15 42.83
C GLU A 73 -15.54 -4.38 44.09
N LYS A 74 -16.06 -3.16 43.93
CA LYS A 74 -16.62 -2.38 45.06
C LYS A 74 -17.81 -3.08 45.71
N CYS A 75 -18.79 -3.53 44.91
CA CYS A 75 -19.96 -4.23 45.44
C CYS A 75 -19.59 -5.54 46.15
N ARG A 76 -18.59 -6.29 45.62
CA ARG A 76 -18.10 -7.52 46.23
C ARG A 76 -17.36 -7.29 47.53
N ALA A 77 -16.65 -6.16 47.66
CA ALA A 77 -16.01 -5.78 48.92
C ALA A 77 -17.04 -5.47 50.01
N ASP A 78 -18.17 -4.86 49.65
CA ASP A 78 -19.25 -4.51 50.59
C ASP A 78 -20.12 -5.74 50.96
N ASP A 79 -20.62 -6.48 49.97
CA ASP A 79 -21.41 -7.71 50.16
C ASP A 79 -21.19 -8.67 48.97
N PRO A 80 -20.33 -9.70 49.12
CA PRO A 80 -19.98 -10.63 48.05
C PRO A 80 -21.17 -11.38 47.43
N LYS A 81 -22.24 -11.62 48.21
CA LYS A 81 -23.43 -12.40 47.77
C LYS A 81 -24.68 -11.56 47.68
N GLY A 82 -24.57 -10.25 47.91
CA GLY A 82 -25.68 -9.31 47.87
C GLY A 82 -26.28 -9.15 46.47
N LYS A 83 -27.55 -8.75 46.44
CA LYS A 83 -28.24 -8.33 45.20
C LYS A 83 -27.43 -7.31 44.37
N PRO A 84 -26.74 -6.31 44.96
CA PRO A 84 -25.92 -5.37 44.20
C PRO A 84 -24.75 -6.04 43.46
N SER A 85 -24.08 -7.02 44.08
CA SER A 85 -22.97 -7.77 43.47
C SER A 85 -23.43 -8.64 42.31
N LEU A 86 -24.59 -9.29 42.44
CA LEU A 86 -25.23 -10.05 41.35
C LEU A 86 -25.60 -9.14 40.17
N GLN A 87 -26.19 -7.97 40.44
CA GLN A 87 -26.53 -7.00 39.39
C GLN A 87 -25.29 -6.43 38.69
N ALA A 88 -24.23 -6.12 39.45
CA ALA A 88 -22.96 -5.67 38.90
C ALA A 88 -22.30 -6.74 38.03
N GLN A 89 -22.44 -8.03 38.39
CA GLN A 89 -21.92 -9.14 37.59
C GLN A 89 -22.65 -9.27 36.25
N VAL A 90 -23.98 -9.18 36.23
CA VAL A 90 -24.77 -9.15 34.99
C VAL A 90 -24.35 -7.97 34.10
N ALA A 91 -24.09 -6.80 34.69
CA ALA A 91 -23.60 -5.64 33.95
C ALA A 91 -22.21 -5.85 33.34
N VAL A 92 -21.30 -6.54 34.03
CA VAL A 92 -19.98 -6.92 33.49
C VAL A 92 -20.14 -7.87 32.31
N GLU A 93 -21.00 -8.88 32.42
CA GLU A 93 -21.26 -9.83 31.33
C GLU A 93 -21.86 -9.13 30.10
N ALA A 94 -22.79 -8.19 30.30
CA ALA A 94 -23.34 -7.39 29.21
C ALA A 94 -22.27 -6.51 28.53
N CYS A 95 -21.42 -5.83 29.32
CA CYS A 95 -20.34 -5.02 28.76
C CYS A 95 -19.28 -5.88 28.05
N GLN A 96 -19.04 -7.10 28.51
CA GLN A 96 -18.12 -8.05 27.89
C GLN A 96 -18.64 -8.48 26.51
N LYS A 97 -19.93 -8.83 26.41
CA LYS A 97 -20.59 -9.13 25.12
C LYS A 97 -20.52 -7.96 24.15
N GLU A 98 -20.68 -6.73 24.62
CA GLU A 98 -20.56 -5.53 23.79
C GLU A 98 -19.13 -5.34 23.25
N VAL A 99 -18.11 -5.61 24.06
CA VAL A 99 -16.70 -5.56 23.59
C VAL A 99 -16.46 -6.63 22.51
N GLU A 100 -16.88 -7.86 22.76
CA GLU A 100 -16.76 -8.97 21.79
C GLU A 100 -17.46 -8.65 20.46
N HIS A 101 -18.66 -8.07 20.54
CA HIS A 101 -19.41 -7.62 19.37
C HIS A 101 -18.62 -6.60 18.53
N TRP A 102 -18.08 -5.54 19.15
CA TRP A 102 -17.30 -4.53 18.42
C TRP A 102 -15.93 -5.02 17.96
N GLU A 103 -15.34 -6.01 18.63
CA GLU A 103 -14.12 -6.68 18.18
C GLU A 103 -14.38 -7.52 16.93
N ASP A 104 -15.49 -8.25 16.88
CA ASP A 104 -15.95 -8.98 15.70
C ASP A 104 -16.24 -8.03 14.52
N ILE A 105 -16.99 -6.94 14.75
CA ILE A 105 -17.23 -5.91 13.72
C ILE A 105 -15.89 -5.38 13.18
N ARG A 106 -14.94 -5.03 14.05
CA ARG A 106 -13.63 -4.56 13.63
C ARG A 106 -12.86 -5.62 12.84
N HIS A 107 -13.00 -6.88 13.21
CA HIS A 107 -12.36 -8.01 12.52
C HIS A 107 -12.93 -8.18 11.11
N ARG A 108 -14.25 -8.28 10.96
CA ARG A 108 -14.94 -8.39 9.67
C ARG A 108 -14.67 -7.19 8.78
N TYR A 109 -14.73 -5.98 9.33
CA TYR A 109 -14.37 -4.74 8.65
C TYR A 109 -12.97 -4.79 8.04
N ARG A 110 -11.96 -5.21 8.83
CA ARG A 110 -10.58 -5.39 8.33
C ARG A 110 -10.49 -6.48 7.26
N GLY A 111 -11.32 -7.52 7.37
CA GLY A 111 -11.46 -8.55 6.34
C GLY A 111 -11.89 -8.00 4.99
N HIS A 112 -12.91 -7.12 4.95
CA HIS A 112 -13.31 -6.47 3.70
C HIS A 112 -12.20 -5.61 3.08
N LEU A 113 -11.49 -4.82 3.89
CA LEU A 113 -10.36 -4.01 3.39
C LEU A 113 -9.21 -4.89 2.85
N MET A 114 -8.97 -6.03 3.51
CA MET A 114 -7.98 -6.99 3.05
C MET A 114 -8.38 -7.62 1.72
N ARG A 115 -9.66 -8.02 1.56
CA ARG A 115 -10.19 -8.59 0.31
C ARG A 115 -10.07 -7.63 -0.87
N LEU A 116 -10.41 -6.35 -0.70
CA LEU A 116 -10.18 -5.33 -1.74
C LEU A 116 -8.70 -5.27 -2.16
N SER A 117 -7.79 -5.40 -1.19
CA SER A 117 -6.36 -5.46 -1.45
C SER A 117 -5.89 -6.76 -2.10
N LEU A 118 -6.69 -7.82 -2.15
CA LEU A 118 -6.34 -9.11 -2.75
C LEU A 118 -7.01 -9.34 -4.12
N ILE A 119 -7.90 -8.45 -4.55
CA ILE A 119 -8.57 -8.58 -5.84
C ILE A 119 -7.75 -7.97 -6.98
N VAL A 120 -7.13 -6.81 -6.74
CA VAL A 120 -6.41 -6.05 -7.77
C VAL A 120 -5.01 -6.66 -8.00
N HIS A 121 -4.98 -7.83 -8.63
CA HIS A 121 -3.82 -8.58 -9.05
C HIS A 121 -4.10 -9.20 -10.43
N PRO A 122 -3.11 -9.42 -11.32
CA PRO A 122 -3.35 -10.06 -12.61
C PRO A 122 -3.78 -11.53 -12.52
N TRP A 123 -3.64 -12.14 -11.33
CA TRP A 123 -4.12 -13.49 -11.02
C TRP A 123 -4.98 -13.46 -9.77
N ARG A 124 -5.96 -14.37 -9.73
CA ARG A 124 -6.78 -14.61 -8.54
C ARG A 124 -5.92 -15.20 -7.43
N ILE A 125 -6.16 -14.78 -6.20
CA ILE A 125 -5.33 -15.21 -5.06
C ILE A 125 -5.61 -16.67 -4.67
N GLU A 126 -6.81 -17.17 -4.98
CA GLU A 126 -7.31 -18.48 -4.57
C GLU A 126 -6.66 -19.63 -5.35
N ASP A 127 -6.50 -19.45 -6.66
CA ASP A 127 -6.07 -20.49 -7.61
C ASP A 127 -4.93 -20.05 -8.54
N SER A 128 -4.49 -18.79 -8.46
CA SER A 128 -3.49 -18.20 -9.35
C SER A 128 -3.84 -18.30 -10.84
N MET A 129 -5.12 -18.39 -11.16
CA MET A 129 -5.57 -18.28 -12.55
C MET A 129 -5.52 -16.82 -13.01
N PRO A 130 -5.11 -16.58 -14.27
CA PRO A 130 -5.17 -15.25 -14.86
C PRO A 130 -6.58 -14.69 -14.75
N GLN A 131 -6.68 -13.39 -14.47
CA GLN A 131 -7.93 -12.65 -14.54
C GLN A 131 -7.77 -11.40 -15.40
N ASP A 132 -8.86 -11.00 -16.06
CA ASP A 132 -8.95 -9.78 -16.84
C ASP A 132 -9.55 -8.61 -16.04
N SER A 133 -9.60 -7.42 -16.65
CA SER A 133 -10.16 -6.24 -16.00
C SER A 133 -11.65 -6.38 -15.67
N GLN A 134 -12.41 -7.16 -16.45
CA GLN A 134 -13.84 -7.36 -16.23
C GLN A 134 -14.07 -8.23 -14.99
N GLU A 135 -13.36 -9.35 -14.86
CA GLU A 135 -13.41 -10.23 -13.69
C GLU A 135 -12.97 -9.48 -12.42
N VAL A 136 -11.87 -8.72 -12.50
CA VAL A 136 -11.38 -7.90 -11.38
C VAL A 136 -12.42 -6.86 -10.97
N GLN A 137 -13.07 -6.19 -11.93
CA GLN A 137 -14.13 -5.23 -11.64
C GLN A 137 -15.33 -5.90 -10.96
N GLN A 138 -15.80 -7.04 -11.47
CA GLN A 138 -16.92 -7.78 -10.89
C GLN A 138 -16.61 -8.23 -9.45
N HIS A 139 -15.40 -8.72 -9.19
CA HIS A 139 -14.97 -9.08 -7.85
C HIS A 139 -14.92 -7.86 -6.91
N LEU A 140 -14.44 -6.70 -7.40
CA LEU A 140 -14.45 -5.47 -6.62
C LEU A 140 -15.87 -5.00 -6.30
N GLU A 141 -16.77 -5.01 -7.29
CA GLU A 141 -18.18 -4.64 -7.14
C GLU A 141 -18.85 -5.53 -6.09
N GLY A 142 -18.72 -6.85 -6.21
CA GLY A 142 -19.26 -7.79 -5.23
C GLY A 142 -18.67 -7.63 -3.82
N GLN A 143 -17.41 -7.22 -3.68
CA GLN A 143 -16.85 -6.89 -2.37
C GLN A 143 -17.36 -5.58 -1.78
N ILE A 144 -17.69 -4.60 -2.62
CA ILE A 144 -18.32 -3.35 -2.19
C ILE A 144 -19.76 -3.63 -1.75
N GLU A 145 -20.52 -4.41 -2.51
CA GLU A 145 -21.87 -4.86 -2.11
C GLU A 145 -21.85 -5.58 -0.76
N ALA A 146 -20.97 -6.58 -0.61
CA ALA A 146 -20.81 -7.29 0.66
C ALA A 146 -20.37 -6.35 1.81
N PHE A 147 -19.63 -5.28 1.52
CA PHE A 147 -19.25 -4.26 2.49
C PHE A 147 -20.41 -3.34 2.87
N GLU A 148 -21.28 -3.00 1.91
CA GLU A 148 -22.52 -2.24 2.13
C GLU A 148 -23.48 -3.01 3.03
N ASP A 149 -23.72 -4.30 2.75
CA ASP A 149 -24.52 -5.19 3.59
C ASP A 149 -23.93 -5.28 5.01
N PHE A 150 -22.61 -5.36 5.12
CA PHE A 150 -21.93 -5.34 6.42
C PHE A 150 -22.18 -4.03 7.19
N ILE A 151 -22.18 -2.88 6.52
CA ILE A 151 -22.46 -1.58 7.15
C ILE A 151 -23.90 -1.53 7.65
N GLU A 152 -24.85 -1.97 6.83
CA GLU A 152 -26.27 -1.98 7.16
C GLU A 152 -26.57 -2.88 8.36
N THR A 153 -26.07 -4.12 8.33
CA THR A 153 -26.29 -5.11 9.39
C THR A 153 -25.61 -4.78 10.72
N THR A 154 -24.60 -3.90 10.72
CA THR A 154 -23.86 -3.50 11.94
C THR A 154 -24.27 -2.14 12.50
N GLY A 155 -25.23 -1.46 11.87
CA GLY A 155 -25.69 -0.13 12.31
C GLY A 155 -24.61 0.96 12.20
N LEU A 156 -23.61 0.76 11.33
CA LEU A 156 -22.59 1.76 11.06
C LEU A 156 -23.19 2.92 10.23
N PRO A 157 -22.65 4.16 10.36
CA PRO A 157 -23.19 5.30 9.61
C PRO A 157 -23.12 5.08 8.10
N GLN A 158 -24.26 5.11 7.42
CA GLN A 158 -24.31 5.01 5.95
C GLN A 158 -23.69 6.25 5.30
N LYS A 159 -22.50 6.09 4.70
CA LYS A 159 -21.78 7.16 4.00
C LYS A 159 -21.87 6.96 2.49
N LYS A 160 -23.07 7.16 1.91
CA LYS A 160 -23.36 6.96 0.48
C LYS A 160 -22.33 7.61 -0.45
N GLN A 161 -21.96 8.86 -0.17
CA GLN A 161 -20.95 9.58 -0.97
C GLN A 161 -19.56 8.92 -0.97
N VAL A 162 -19.17 8.25 0.11
CA VAL A 162 -17.89 7.53 0.18
C VAL A 162 -17.95 6.27 -0.69
N LEU A 163 -19.04 5.52 -0.61
CA LEU A 163 -19.27 4.31 -1.39
C LEU A 163 -19.37 4.62 -2.89
N GLU A 164 -20.17 5.62 -3.28
CA GLU A 164 -20.27 6.09 -4.66
C GLU A 164 -18.91 6.55 -5.22
N LYS A 165 -18.09 7.20 -4.40
CA LYS A 165 -16.75 7.65 -4.80
C LYS A 165 -15.81 6.47 -5.07
N VAL A 166 -15.94 5.39 -4.30
CA VAL A 166 -15.17 4.16 -4.50
C VAL A 166 -15.68 3.39 -5.72
N GLN A 167 -17.00 3.21 -5.86
CA GLN A 167 -17.64 2.55 -7.01
C GLN A 167 -17.24 3.18 -8.35
N LYS A 168 -17.24 4.51 -8.42
CA LYS A 168 -16.82 5.26 -9.63
C LYS A 168 -15.37 5.04 -10.04
N GLN A 169 -14.54 4.44 -9.19
CA GLN A 169 -13.12 4.20 -9.46
C GLN A 169 -12.81 2.74 -9.80
N LEU A 170 -13.75 1.79 -9.61
CA LEU A 170 -13.46 0.36 -9.75
C LEU A 170 -13.02 0.00 -11.17
N GLY A 171 -13.74 0.45 -12.19
CA GLY A 171 -13.36 0.20 -13.59
C GLY A 171 -11.98 0.78 -13.96
N ASP A 172 -11.66 2.00 -13.50
CA ASP A 172 -10.35 2.61 -13.75
C ASP A 172 -9.21 1.87 -13.02
N VAL A 173 -9.48 1.25 -11.87
CA VAL A 173 -8.50 0.42 -11.13
C VAL A 173 -8.29 -0.92 -11.84
N SER A 174 -9.39 -1.57 -12.26
CA SER A 174 -9.33 -2.86 -12.93
C SER A 174 -8.67 -2.80 -14.31
N ALA A 175 -8.83 -1.69 -15.03
CA ALA A 175 -8.23 -1.47 -16.35
C ALA A 175 -6.69 -1.60 -16.36
N LEU A 176 -6.03 -1.46 -15.21
CA LEU A 176 -4.59 -1.70 -15.07
C LEU A 176 -4.20 -3.15 -15.44
N VAL A 177 -5.07 -4.12 -15.15
CA VAL A 177 -4.77 -5.55 -15.35
C VAL A 177 -4.63 -5.86 -16.84
N ASP A 178 -5.59 -5.45 -17.67
CA ASP A 178 -5.52 -5.67 -19.11
C ASP A 178 -4.38 -4.91 -19.77
N LEU A 179 -4.14 -3.66 -19.35
CA LEU A 179 -3.00 -2.90 -19.85
C LEU A 179 -1.69 -3.63 -19.58
N TRP A 180 -1.51 -4.17 -18.36
CA TRP A 180 -0.31 -4.91 -18.02
C TRP A 180 -0.20 -6.20 -18.82
N TRP A 181 -1.28 -6.98 -18.95
CA TRP A 181 -1.29 -8.19 -19.79
C TRP A 181 -0.94 -7.91 -21.24
N GLN A 182 -1.48 -6.83 -21.81
CA GLN A 182 -1.18 -6.40 -23.16
C GLN A 182 0.31 -6.09 -23.32
N GLU A 183 0.90 -5.34 -22.39
CA GLU A 183 2.32 -4.97 -22.44
C GLU A 183 3.24 -6.19 -22.30
N VAL A 184 2.93 -7.11 -21.39
CA VAL A 184 3.70 -8.34 -21.17
C VAL A 184 3.66 -9.23 -22.41
N ARG A 185 2.47 -9.48 -22.95
CA ARG A 185 2.30 -10.35 -24.13
C ARG A 185 2.95 -9.75 -25.37
N GLN A 186 2.84 -8.43 -25.59
CA GLN A 186 3.52 -7.75 -26.69
C GLN A 186 5.04 -7.83 -26.54
N ASN A 187 5.58 -7.65 -25.33
CA ASN A 187 7.01 -7.78 -25.09
C ASN A 187 7.49 -9.22 -25.33
N ALA A 188 6.76 -10.22 -24.84
CA ALA A 188 7.09 -11.63 -25.03
C ALA A 188 7.09 -12.02 -26.53
N GLN A 189 6.09 -11.56 -27.31
CA GLN A 189 6.03 -11.78 -28.76
C GLN A 189 7.21 -11.19 -29.52
N SER A 190 7.80 -10.11 -29.01
CA SER A 190 8.98 -9.49 -29.64
C SER A 190 10.26 -10.31 -29.44
N GLN A 191 10.29 -11.20 -28.44
CA GLN A 191 11.45 -12.05 -28.14
C GLN A 191 11.33 -13.43 -28.76
N VAL A 192 10.13 -14.02 -28.72
CA VAL A 192 9.88 -15.40 -29.18
C VAL A 192 8.49 -15.52 -29.79
N ALA A 193 8.34 -16.42 -30.77
CA ALA A 193 7.04 -16.83 -31.26
C ALA A 193 6.23 -17.51 -30.15
N LEU A 194 5.25 -16.80 -29.60
CA LEU A 194 4.35 -17.32 -28.57
C LEU A 194 3.39 -18.35 -29.14
N THR A 195 3.79 -19.62 -29.10
CA THR A 195 2.86 -20.73 -29.33
C THR A 195 1.85 -20.83 -28.18
N PRO A 196 0.71 -21.54 -28.35
CA PRO A 196 -0.25 -21.75 -27.27
C PRO A 196 0.39 -22.35 -26.01
N MET A 197 1.28 -23.34 -26.18
CA MET A 197 2.03 -23.97 -25.08
C MET A 197 2.89 -22.96 -24.31
N TRP A 198 3.62 -22.09 -25.00
CA TRP A 198 4.46 -21.07 -24.36
C TRP A 198 3.63 -20.01 -23.65
N THR A 199 2.51 -19.62 -24.26
CA THR A 199 1.58 -18.65 -23.66
C THR A 199 0.98 -19.20 -22.37
N GLU A 200 0.51 -20.45 -22.40
CA GLU A 200 -0.05 -21.13 -21.23
C GLU A 200 0.98 -21.28 -20.10
N TRP A 201 2.19 -21.76 -20.42
CA TRP A 201 3.27 -21.89 -19.44
C TRP A 201 3.65 -20.52 -18.82
N MET A 202 3.72 -19.48 -19.64
CA MET A 202 4.04 -18.13 -19.19
C MET A 202 2.95 -17.57 -18.27
N ASP A 203 1.69 -17.60 -18.72
CA ASP A 203 0.55 -16.96 -18.07
C ASP A 203 0.15 -17.69 -16.78
N THR A 204 0.28 -19.02 -16.73
CA THR A 204 -0.23 -19.84 -15.61
C THR A 204 0.86 -20.32 -14.65
N LEU A 205 2.14 -20.30 -15.04
CA LEU A 205 3.24 -20.82 -14.21
C LEU A 205 4.34 -19.79 -13.96
N LEU A 206 5.03 -19.32 -15.02
CA LEU A 206 6.20 -18.46 -14.86
C LEU A 206 5.86 -17.12 -14.21
N LEU A 207 4.97 -16.35 -14.84
CA LEU A 207 4.61 -15.01 -14.37
C LEU A 207 3.97 -15.03 -12.97
N PRO A 208 2.99 -15.89 -12.64
CA PRO A 208 2.42 -15.91 -11.30
C PRO A 208 3.42 -16.33 -10.22
N LEU A 209 4.35 -17.25 -10.52
CA LEU A 209 5.44 -17.61 -9.60
C LEU A 209 6.27 -16.37 -9.23
N MET A 210 6.79 -15.66 -10.25
CA MET A 210 7.61 -14.48 -10.04
C MET A 210 6.79 -13.35 -9.38
N TYR A 211 5.51 -13.23 -9.73
CA TYR A 211 4.60 -12.24 -9.18
C TYR A 211 4.37 -12.41 -7.68
N TRP A 212 3.96 -13.60 -7.25
CA TRP A 212 3.68 -13.84 -5.83
C TRP A 212 4.94 -13.79 -4.98
N GLN A 213 6.10 -14.19 -5.52
CA GLN A 213 7.38 -14.02 -4.86
C GLN A 213 7.67 -12.54 -4.57
N GLU A 214 7.49 -11.66 -5.57
CA GLU A 214 7.68 -10.22 -5.40
C GLU A 214 6.63 -9.61 -4.46
N GLN A 215 5.36 -9.99 -4.57
CA GLN A 215 4.32 -9.48 -3.66
C GLN A 215 4.55 -9.93 -2.21
N ALA A 216 5.06 -11.15 -1.98
CA ALA A 216 5.37 -11.67 -0.66
C ALA A 216 6.54 -10.92 0.01
N SER A 217 7.54 -10.50 -0.78
CA SER A 217 8.70 -9.74 -0.28
C SER A 217 8.27 -8.35 0.20
N HIS A 218 7.33 -7.71 -0.51
CA HIS A 218 6.84 -6.36 -0.20
C HIS A 218 5.74 -6.32 0.86
N THR A 219 4.99 -7.41 1.05
CA THR A 219 3.87 -7.45 1.98
C THR A 219 4.35 -7.62 3.42
N ARG A 220 4.00 -6.65 4.28
CA ARG A 220 4.33 -6.66 5.73
C ARG A 220 3.18 -7.10 6.63
N GLU A 221 1.93 -6.93 6.19
CA GLU A 221 0.77 -7.28 7.01
C GLU A 221 0.62 -8.81 7.05
N PRO A 222 0.61 -9.44 8.24
CA PRO A 222 0.74 -10.90 8.35
C PRO A 222 -0.37 -11.70 7.67
N ARG A 223 -1.64 -11.27 7.77
CA ARG A 223 -2.77 -12.04 7.23
C ARG A 223 -2.76 -12.07 5.71
N ARG A 224 -2.58 -10.90 5.09
CA ARG A 224 -2.42 -10.77 3.65
C ARG A 224 -1.16 -11.49 3.15
N LYS A 225 -0.06 -11.42 3.91
CA LYS A 225 1.16 -12.15 3.55
C LYS A 225 0.92 -13.66 3.57
N ALA A 226 0.15 -14.18 4.52
CA ALA A 226 -0.17 -15.60 4.59
C ALA A 226 -0.95 -16.08 3.35
N GLU A 227 -1.94 -15.31 2.87
CA GLU A 227 -2.67 -15.64 1.64
C GLU A 227 -1.74 -15.63 0.41
N ILE A 228 -0.86 -14.64 0.28
CA ILE A 228 0.11 -14.58 -0.81
C ILE A 228 1.11 -15.74 -0.75
N LEU A 229 1.59 -16.12 0.44
CA LEU A 229 2.48 -17.26 0.59
C LEU A 229 1.79 -18.58 0.26
N LYS A 230 0.49 -18.70 0.52
CA LYS A 230 -0.30 -19.86 0.11
C LYS A 230 -0.38 -19.96 -1.41
N ALA A 231 -0.68 -18.86 -2.09
CA ALA A 231 -0.68 -18.79 -3.55
C ALA A 231 0.71 -19.11 -4.14
N LEU A 232 1.77 -18.48 -3.60
CA LEU A 232 3.15 -18.72 -4.00
C LEU A 232 3.52 -20.20 -3.90
N LYS A 233 3.21 -20.84 -2.77
CA LYS A 233 3.51 -22.27 -2.57
C LYS A 233 2.82 -23.16 -3.61
N ALA A 234 1.55 -22.89 -3.92
CA ALA A 234 0.81 -23.62 -4.92
C ALA A 234 1.41 -23.42 -6.33
N THR A 235 1.72 -22.17 -6.70
CA THR A 235 2.32 -21.87 -8.01
C THR A 235 3.72 -22.44 -8.17
N GLN A 236 4.51 -22.46 -7.10
CA GLN A 236 5.85 -23.05 -7.12
C GLN A 236 5.79 -24.56 -7.36
N ALA A 237 4.90 -25.27 -6.65
CA ALA A 237 4.71 -26.70 -6.86
C ALA A 237 4.26 -27.02 -8.30
N ALA A 238 3.33 -26.24 -8.85
CA ALA A 238 2.88 -26.41 -10.24
C ALA A 238 4.00 -26.13 -11.25
N PHE A 239 4.78 -25.07 -11.03
CA PHE A 239 5.91 -24.70 -11.90
C PHE A 239 7.00 -25.79 -11.94
N GLU A 240 7.39 -26.32 -10.77
CA GLU A 240 8.43 -27.36 -10.64
C GLU A 240 7.98 -28.72 -11.22
N ALA A 241 6.69 -29.05 -11.10
CA ALA A 241 6.12 -30.28 -11.65
C ALA A 241 5.91 -30.24 -13.17
N HIS A 242 5.88 -29.06 -13.78
CA HIS A 242 5.52 -28.92 -15.18
C HIS A 242 6.64 -29.38 -16.13
N THR A 243 6.26 -30.21 -17.10
CA THR A 243 7.17 -30.86 -18.05
C THR A 243 8.04 -29.87 -18.81
N LEU A 244 7.46 -28.78 -19.35
CA LEU A 244 8.24 -27.76 -20.07
C LEU A 244 9.32 -27.13 -19.18
N THR A 245 9.02 -26.88 -17.90
CA THR A 245 10.00 -26.30 -16.95
C THR A 245 11.21 -27.22 -16.78
N GLN A 246 10.98 -28.54 -16.74
CA GLN A 246 12.04 -29.54 -16.57
C GLN A 246 12.88 -29.73 -17.85
N TYR A 247 12.32 -29.46 -19.02
CA TYR A 247 13.03 -29.57 -20.31
C TYR A 247 13.93 -28.36 -20.64
N LEU A 248 13.68 -27.20 -20.03
CA LEU A 248 14.49 -26.01 -20.28
C LEU A 248 15.86 -26.11 -19.61
N SER A 249 16.91 -25.66 -20.31
CA SER A 249 18.22 -25.52 -19.69
C SER A 249 18.18 -24.45 -18.59
N SER A 250 19.08 -24.57 -17.60
CA SER A 250 19.16 -23.63 -16.48
C SER A 250 19.30 -22.18 -16.94
N ASP A 251 20.13 -21.93 -17.97
CA ASP A 251 20.38 -20.57 -18.47
C ASP A 251 19.16 -19.95 -19.15
N VAL A 252 18.41 -20.74 -19.94
CA VAL A 252 17.19 -20.28 -20.59
C VAL A 252 16.11 -19.98 -19.56
N LEU A 253 15.96 -20.88 -18.57
CA LEU A 253 14.99 -20.69 -17.50
C LEU A 253 15.29 -19.45 -16.66
N GLU A 254 16.56 -19.20 -16.35
CA GLU A 254 16.98 -18.01 -15.60
C GLU A 254 16.74 -16.73 -16.40
N GLY A 255 17.02 -16.73 -17.71
CA GLY A 255 16.68 -15.59 -18.59
C GLY A 255 15.19 -15.25 -18.58
N TRP A 256 14.32 -16.27 -18.65
CA TRP A 256 12.87 -16.08 -18.55
C TRP A 256 12.42 -15.58 -17.18
N LYS A 257 13.03 -16.05 -16.09
CA LYS A 257 12.75 -15.55 -14.74
C LYS A 257 13.14 -14.09 -14.56
N GLN A 258 14.30 -13.69 -15.08
CA GLN A 258 14.75 -12.29 -15.05
C GLN A 258 13.80 -11.39 -15.85
N TRP A 259 13.46 -11.80 -17.06
CA TRP A 259 12.46 -11.11 -17.88
C TRP A 259 11.11 -10.97 -17.18
N ALA A 260 10.60 -12.06 -16.59
CA ALA A 260 9.33 -12.05 -15.87
C ALA A 260 9.39 -11.13 -14.64
N MET A 261 10.49 -11.14 -13.90
CA MET A 261 10.71 -10.27 -12.74
C MET A 261 10.66 -8.78 -13.12
N GLU A 262 11.27 -8.38 -14.24
CA GLU A 262 11.21 -7.00 -14.73
C GLU A 262 9.76 -6.54 -14.98
N HIS A 263 8.96 -7.41 -15.59
CA HIS A 263 7.56 -7.12 -15.93
C HIS A 263 6.63 -7.14 -14.71
N VAL A 264 6.84 -8.08 -13.80
CA VAL A 264 6.13 -8.16 -12.52
C VAL A 264 6.37 -6.90 -11.70
N ARG A 265 7.62 -6.42 -11.63
CA ARG A 265 7.97 -5.17 -10.93
C ARG A 265 7.34 -3.94 -11.56
N ALA A 266 7.08 -3.98 -12.86
CA ALA A 266 6.38 -2.92 -13.56
C ALA A 266 4.87 -2.87 -13.22
N PHE A 267 4.30 -3.88 -12.54
CA PHE A 267 2.91 -3.84 -12.06
C PHE A 267 2.80 -3.13 -10.69
N GLN A 268 2.31 -1.91 -10.72
CA GLN A 268 2.16 -1.02 -9.57
C GLN A 268 0.70 -0.59 -9.47
N ARG A 269 0.02 -1.09 -8.45
CA ARG A 269 -1.41 -0.81 -8.18
C ARG A 269 -1.64 0.22 -7.07
N ALA A 270 -0.57 0.60 -6.38
CA ALA A 270 -0.59 1.57 -5.29
C ALA A 270 0.74 2.32 -5.24
N SER A 271 0.72 3.61 -4.88
CA SER A 271 1.92 4.44 -4.75
C SER A 271 2.54 4.34 -3.35
N SER A 272 2.41 3.21 -2.67
CA SER A 272 2.75 3.03 -1.25
C SER A 272 4.21 3.37 -0.89
N ALA A 273 5.14 3.20 -1.83
CA ALA A 273 6.53 3.64 -1.67
C ALA A 273 6.65 5.17 -1.49
N VAL A 274 5.76 5.95 -2.11
CA VAL A 274 5.65 7.40 -1.96
C VAL A 274 4.86 7.77 -0.70
N GLU A 275 3.86 6.98 -0.32
CA GLU A 275 3.06 7.26 0.90
C GLU A 275 3.88 7.13 2.19
N GLY A 276 4.85 6.22 2.26
CA GLY A 276 5.81 6.17 3.37
C GLY A 276 6.62 7.48 3.50
N ARG A 277 7.10 8.00 2.37
CA ARG A 277 7.77 9.30 2.29
C ARG A 277 6.82 10.45 2.62
N ASN A 278 5.59 10.45 2.12
CA ASN A 278 4.58 11.46 2.43
C ASN A 278 4.22 11.48 3.91
N GLY A 279 4.10 10.29 4.53
CA GLY A 279 3.90 10.13 5.96
C GLY A 279 5.08 10.68 6.76
N TYR A 280 6.31 10.31 6.39
CA TYR A 280 7.53 10.87 6.97
C TYR A 280 7.58 12.39 6.84
N LEU A 281 7.37 12.94 5.64
CA LEU A 281 7.34 14.37 5.39
C LEU A 281 6.26 15.09 6.20
N SER A 282 5.07 14.51 6.32
CA SER A 282 3.99 15.06 7.15
C SER A 282 4.35 15.06 8.64
N GLN A 283 4.99 13.99 9.13
CA GLN A 283 5.46 13.89 10.50
C GLN A 283 6.59 14.89 10.77
N MET A 284 7.56 14.98 9.85
CA MET A 284 8.60 15.99 9.87
C MET A 284 8.00 17.39 9.90
N GLN A 285 7.03 17.70 9.04
CA GLN A 285 6.34 18.99 9.04
C GLN A 285 5.65 19.27 10.38
N HIS A 286 5.02 18.27 10.98
CA HIS A 286 4.40 18.41 12.29
C HIS A 286 5.44 18.72 13.38
N ASN A 287 6.52 17.95 13.43
CA ASN A 287 7.62 18.09 14.38
C ASN A 287 8.43 19.38 14.18
N HIS A 288 8.45 19.91 12.95
CA HIS A 288 9.22 21.09 12.55
C HIS A 288 8.34 22.32 12.28
N ARG A 289 7.13 22.36 12.86
CA ARG A 289 6.31 23.57 12.87
C ARG A 289 7.15 24.75 13.38
N GLY A 290 7.21 25.82 12.57
CA GLY A 290 8.03 27.01 12.85
C GLY A 290 9.36 27.08 12.11
N LEU A 291 9.79 26.01 11.40
CA LEU A 291 11.00 26.06 10.56
C LEU A 291 10.75 26.65 9.16
N PRO A 292 11.72 27.34 8.54
CA PRO A 292 11.56 27.96 7.23
C PRO A 292 11.36 26.95 6.09
N LYS A 293 10.44 27.27 5.15
CA LYS A 293 10.11 26.43 3.98
C LYS A 293 11.30 26.12 3.06
N ARG A 294 12.35 26.94 3.04
CA ARG A 294 13.58 26.69 2.24
C ARG A 294 14.24 25.36 2.57
N ARG A 295 14.07 24.83 3.79
CA ARG A 295 14.62 23.52 4.16
C ARG A 295 14.01 22.36 3.36
N TYR A 296 12.78 22.47 2.84
CA TYR A 296 12.17 21.41 2.03
C TYR A 296 12.94 21.12 0.73
N GLN A 297 13.58 22.13 0.15
CA GLN A 297 14.46 21.95 -1.01
C GLN A 297 15.69 21.13 -0.64
N VAL A 298 16.32 21.44 0.50
CA VAL A 298 17.46 20.68 1.04
C VAL A 298 17.09 19.22 1.31
N TRP A 299 15.93 18.96 1.93
CA TRP A 299 15.44 17.59 2.15
C TRP A 299 15.22 16.82 0.85
N SER A 300 14.74 17.50 -0.19
CA SER A 300 14.56 16.87 -1.50
C SER A 300 15.90 16.52 -2.15
N ALA A 301 16.92 17.36 -1.99
CA ALA A 301 18.28 17.08 -2.44
C ALA A 301 18.90 15.91 -1.68
N LEU A 302 18.88 15.94 -0.35
CA LEU A 302 19.37 14.84 0.50
C LEU A 302 18.70 13.51 0.14
N HIS A 303 17.37 13.51 -0.02
CA HIS A 303 16.67 12.28 -0.39
C HIS A 303 17.11 11.73 -1.74
N ASN A 304 17.27 12.58 -2.76
CA ASN A 304 17.56 12.11 -4.11
C ASN A 304 19.03 11.77 -4.34
N PHE A 305 19.95 12.43 -3.63
CA PHE A 305 21.39 12.38 -3.89
C PHE A 305 22.25 11.83 -2.74
N ASP A 306 21.71 11.64 -1.54
CA ASP A 306 22.47 11.18 -0.36
C ASP A 306 21.83 9.96 0.35
N CYS A 307 20.56 9.65 0.06
CA CYS A 307 19.97 8.39 0.51
C CYS A 307 20.42 7.23 -0.38
N HIS A 308 20.95 6.16 0.21
CA HIS A 308 21.48 5.00 -0.50
C HIS A 308 20.57 3.77 -0.30
N ALA A 309 20.40 2.98 -1.35
CA ALA A 309 19.82 1.63 -1.25
C ALA A 309 20.87 0.62 -0.80
N ALA A 310 20.47 -0.64 -0.59
CA ALA A 310 21.37 -1.71 -0.14
C ALA A 310 22.51 -1.99 -1.14
N ASP A 311 22.31 -1.67 -2.41
CA ASP A 311 23.29 -1.76 -3.49
C ASP A 311 24.18 -0.52 -3.63
N GLY A 312 24.04 0.48 -2.74
CA GLY A 312 24.78 1.74 -2.79
C GLY A 312 24.28 2.75 -3.82
N SER A 313 23.17 2.50 -4.53
CA SER A 313 22.64 3.47 -5.49
C SER A 313 21.75 4.54 -4.82
N THR A 314 21.77 5.76 -5.35
CA THR A 314 20.87 6.86 -4.94
C THR A 314 19.57 6.87 -5.77
N PRO A 315 18.44 7.42 -5.28
CA PRO A 315 17.22 7.54 -6.09
C PRO A 315 17.43 8.26 -7.41
N ALA A 316 18.24 9.33 -7.44
CA ALA A 316 18.56 10.03 -8.68
C ALA A 316 19.32 9.11 -9.64
N SER A 317 20.32 8.37 -9.14
CA SER A 317 21.11 7.49 -10.01
C SER A 317 20.28 6.39 -10.67
N ARG A 318 19.37 5.76 -9.91
CA ARG A 318 18.44 4.75 -10.46
C ARG A 318 17.48 5.34 -11.48
N PHE A 319 16.96 6.53 -11.22
CA PHE A 319 15.99 7.18 -12.11
C PHE A 319 16.63 7.60 -13.44
N PHE A 320 17.80 8.24 -13.37
CA PHE A 320 18.50 8.73 -14.57
C PHE A 320 19.42 7.68 -15.21
N ARG A 321 19.61 6.53 -14.56
CA ARG A 321 20.54 5.47 -14.97
C ARG A 321 21.97 6.00 -15.18
N HIS A 322 22.39 6.91 -14.30
CA HIS A 322 23.68 7.58 -14.35
C HIS A 322 24.14 7.94 -12.93
N GLU A 323 25.44 7.91 -12.68
CA GLU A 323 25.99 8.29 -11.37
C GLU A 323 25.99 9.81 -11.18
N PHE A 324 25.89 10.23 -9.93
CA PHE A 324 25.99 11.64 -9.55
C PHE A 324 27.15 11.81 -8.57
N PRO A 325 27.81 12.98 -8.54
CA PRO A 325 28.81 13.28 -7.54
C PRO A 325 28.25 13.12 -6.12
N ASP A 326 29.12 12.74 -5.18
CA ASP A 326 28.75 12.67 -3.77
C ASP A 326 28.24 14.03 -3.27
N LEU A 327 27.06 14.03 -2.66
CA LEU A 327 26.39 15.27 -2.26
C LEU A 327 27.17 15.99 -1.15
N PHE A 328 27.73 15.25 -0.20
CA PHE A 328 28.45 15.82 0.93
C PHE A 328 29.74 16.48 0.46
N GLU A 329 30.53 15.79 -0.35
CA GLU A 329 31.75 16.34 -0.94
C GLU A 329 31.45 17.56 -1.84
N THR A 330 30.37 17.49 -2.62
CA THR A 330 29.94 18.62 -3.46
C THR A 330 29.58 19.85 -2.63
N VAL A 331 28.88 19.65 -1.50
CA VAL A 331 28.52 20.75 -0.59
C VAL A 331 29.74 21.29 0.13
N LEU A 332 30.65 20.43 0.62
CA LEU A 332 31.90 20.84 1.25
C LEU A 332 32.77 21.68 0.32
N ALA A 333 32.84 21.31 -0.96
CA ALA A 333 33.61 22.08 -1.96
C ALA A 333 33.01 23.46 -2.26
N GLN A 334 31.74 23.71 -1.91
CA GLN A 334 31.00 24.94 -2.21
C GLN A 334 30.66 25.77 -0.97
N ILE A 335 30.95 25.26 0.24
CA ILE A 335 30.64 25.99 1.47
C ILE A 335 31.73 27.02 1.75
N ASP A 336 31.33 28.29 1.82
CA ASP A 336 32.21 29.37 2.29
C ASP A 336 32.54 29.19 3.78
N GLU A 337 33.51 29.97 4.30
CA GLU A 337 33.85 29.96 5.72
C GLU A 337 32.59 30.06 6.61
N LEU A 338 32.43 29.06 7.49
CA LEU A 338 31.29 29.03 8.40
C LEU A 338 31.34 30.24 9.35
N PRO A 339 30.21 30.91 9.59
CA PRO A 339 30.17 32.07 10.47
C PRO A 339 30.67 31.69 11.86
N ARG A 340 31.58 32.51 12.40
CA ARG A 340 32.11 32.31 13.75
C ARG A 340 30.98 32.38 14.78
N PRO A 341 31.10 31.63 15.90
CA PRO A 341 30.15 31.72 16.99
C PRO A 341 29.93 33.17 17.40
N ARG A 342 28.67 33.56 17.62
CA ARG A 342 28.36 34.92 18.08
C ARG A 342 29.11 35.18 19.38
N GLU A 343 30.00 36.17 19.37
CA GLU A 343 30.61 36.66 20.61
C GLU A 343 29.49 37.20 21.51
N ARG A 344 29.32 36.55 22.67
CA ARG A 344 28.41 37.04 23.69
C ARG A 344 29.00 38.33 24.24
N ARG A 345 28.21 39.42 24.26
CA ARG A 345 28.59 40.63 24.98
C ARG A 345 28.91 40.23 26.42
N GLN A 346 30.17 40.43 26.85
CA GLN A 346 30.53 40.30 28.25
C GLN A 346 29.67 41.29 29.05
N VAL A 347 29.05 40.80 30.11
CA VAL A 347 28.32 41.63 31.06
C VAL A 347 29.32 42.62 31.64
N LYS A 348 29.10 43.93 31.41
CA LYS A 348 29.89 44.97 32.08
C LYS A 348 29.69 44.79 33.58
N VAL A 349 30.75 44.37 34.28
CA VAL A 349 30.80 44.42 35.74
C VAL A 349 30.69 45.89 36.13
N LEU A 350 29.64 46.25 36.87
CA LEU A 350 29.50 47.57 37.48
C LEU A 350 30.61 47.72 38.53
N SER A 351 31.57 48.60 38.27
CA SER A 351 32.45 49.14 39.31
C SER A 351 31.62 50.06 40.22
N VAL A 352 31.74 49.79 41.52
CA VAL A 352 31.03 50.35 42.69
C VAL A 352 30.55 51.79 42.56
#